data_AF-A0A0G4M5Z4-F1
#
_entry.id   AF-A0A0G4M5Z4-F1
#
_cell.length_a   1.000
_cell.length_b   1.000
_cell.length_c   1.000
_cell.angle_alpha   90.00
_cell.angle_beta   90.00
_cell.angle_gamma   90.00
#
_symmetry.space_group_name_H-M   'P 1'
#
loop_
_entity.id
_entity.type
_entity.pdbx_description
1 polymer ?
#
loop_
_entity_poly.entity_id
_entity_poly.type
_entity_poly.pdbx_seq_one_letter_code
_entity_poly.pdbx_strand_id
1 'polypeptide(L)'
;MSHASQSPAISNPFAPLCTPVPRPDTNDSSSTPSSSESPPQPEPPSQSEPPSPSSTAMAASASASASKDPFPTPKLRLEIRDLNHAGATAFLATTTASTLLQDAIANVLRLLYSTPSTPDTTAPPTRSVTVILRAMPGVAYTTGSDLDADHKEIHFSLSYIAGIPADRRTAEITGVLTHELVHCYQWNARGTCPGGLIEGVADWVRLRCRLGQ
;
A
#
# COMPACT_ATOMS: atom_id res chain seq x y z
N MET A 1 -32.70 -15.41 -48.33
CA MET A 1 -32.72 -14.96 -46.93
C MET A 1 -32.81 -16.20 -46.04
N SER A 2 -32.10 -16.38 -44.93
CA SER A 2 -30.76 -15.88 -44.52
C SER A 2 -30.29 -16.80 -43.38
N HIS A 3 -29.32 -17.70 -43.62
CA HIS A 3 -28.74 -18.51 -42.55
C HIS A 3 -27.67 -17.70 -41.81
N ALA A 4 -27.95 -17.33 -40.56
CA ALA A 4 -26.97 -16.71 -39.68
C ALA A 4 -26.14 -17.79 -38.98
N SER A 5 -24.83 -17.84 -39.27
CA SER A 5 -23.88 -18.64 -38.51
C SER A 5 -23.45 -17.86 -37.26
N GLN A 6 -23.53 -18.48 -36.07
CA GLN A 6 -23.02 -17.87 -34.83
C GLN A 6 -21.65 -18.45 -34.49
N SER A 7 -20.63 -17.59 -34.48
CA SER A 7 -19.31 -17.92 -33.95
C SER A 7 -19.36 -18.06 -32.42
N PRO A 8 -18.60 -18.99 -31.81
CA PRO A 8 -18.49 -19.08 -30.36
C PRO A 8 -17.74 -17.88 -29.78
N ALA A 9 -18.15 -17.43 -28.59
CA ALA A 9 -17.46 -16.37 -27.86
C ALA A 9 -16.09 -16.85 -27.34
N ILE A 10 -15.05 -16.03 -27.50
CA ILE A 10 -13.72 -16.31 -26.95
C ILE A 10 -13.75 -16.03 -25.44
N SER A 11 -13.51 -17.06 -24.64
CA SER A 11 -13.31 -16.92 -23.20
C SER A 11 -11.99 -16.19 -22.93
N ASN A 12 -12.04 -15.08 -22.18
CA ASN A 12 -10.87 -14.28 -21.86
C ASN A 12 -10.23 -14.81 -20.56
N PRO A 13 -8.98 -15.34 -20.57
CA PRO A 13 -8.42 -16.08 -19.43
C PRO A 13 -7.86 -15.20 -18.30
N PHE A 14 -7.83 -13.88 -18.47
CA PHE A 14 -7.32 -12.93 -17.46
C PHE A 14 -8.45 -12.25 -16.69
N ALA A 15 -8.93 -12.93 -15.64
CA ALA A 15 -9.81 -12.35 -14.63
C ALA A 15 -9.40 -12.88 -13.23
N PRO A 16 -8.86 -12.03 -12.32
CA PRO A 16 -8.50 -12.45 -10.98
C PRO A 16 -9.76 -12.69 -10.13
N LEU A 17 -10.14 -13.95 -9.96
CA LEU A 17 -11.27 -14.37 -9.13
C LEU A 17 -10.89 -14.36 -7.64
N CYS A 18 -10.93 -13.18 -7.02
CA CYS A 18 -10.88 -13.02 -5.57
C CYS A 18 -12.26 -12.59 -5.04
N THR A 19 -12.96 -13.49 -4.35
CA THR A 19 -14.30 -13.24 -3.78
C THR A 19 -14.21 -12.62 -2.38
N PRO A 20 -14.84 -11.46 -2.11
CA PRO A 20 -14.81 -10.87 -0.77
C PRO A 20 -15.64 -11.66 0.24
N VAL A 21 -15.11 -11.84 1.45
CA VAL A 21 -15.81 -12.45 2.59
C VAL A 21 -16.49 -11.36 3.43
N PRO A 22 -17.72 -11.55 3.94
CA PRO A 22 -18.40 -10.56 4.78
C PRO A 22 -17.70 -10.33 6.13
N ARG A 23 -17.82 -9.11 6.68
CA ARG A 23 -17.51 -8.81 8.08
C ARG A 23 -18.78 -8.89 8.93
N PRO A 24 -18.69 -9.25 10.22
CA PRO A 24 -19.81 -9.14 11.15
C PRO A 24 -20.04 -7.69 11.57
N ASP A 25 -21.31 -7.31 11.73
CA ASP A 25 -21.71 -6.01 12.28
C ASP A 25 -21.48 -5.94 13.80
N THR A 26 -21.12 -4.75 14.30
CA THR A 26 -21.25 -4.38 15.72
C THR A 26 -21.96 -3.04 15.84
N ASN A 27 -22.88 -2.94 16.80
CA ASN A 27 -23.96 -1.96 16.76
C ASN A 27 -24.02 -1.09 18.04
N ASP A 28 -23.95 0.23 17.83
CA ASP A 28 -24.59 1.29 18.63
C ASP A 28 -24.12 1.55 20.10
N SER A 29 -24.74 2.57 20.72
CA SER A 29 -24.74 2.98 22.14
C SER A 29 -23.63 3.90 22.66
N SER A 30 -23.71 5.16 22.20
CA SER A 30 -23.70 6.40 22.99
C SER A 30 -23.33 6.40 24.49
N SER A 31 -22.50 7.38 24.90
CA SER A 31 -22.85 8.33 25.99
C SER A 31 -21.91 9.54 26.06
N THR A 32 -22.46 10.77 26.13
CA THR A 32 -21.75 11.95 26.64
C THR A 32 -21.97 12.10 28.15
N PRO A 33 -21.21 12.97 28.83
CA PRO A 33 -21.89 14.18 29.33
C PRO A 33 -21.10 15.48 29.09
N SER A 34 -21.79 16.60 29.33
CA SER A 34 -21.26 17.97 29.22
C SER A 34 -20.92 18.55 30.60
N SER A 35 -19.99 19.51 30.65
CA SER A 35 -19.89 20.53 31.70
C SER A 35 -19.33 21.84 31.14
N SER A 36 -19.92 22.96 31.55
CA SER A 36 -19.42 24.34 31.38
C SER A 36 -18.19 24.59 32.29
N GLU A 37 -17.50 25.74 32.36
CA GLU A 37 -17.97 27.14 32.34
C GLU A 37 -16.82 28.16 32.17
N SER A 38 -17.14 29.45 32.01
CA SER A 38 -16.21 30.61 31.86
C SER A 38 -17.00 31.93 31.83
N PRO A 39 -16.40 33.12 32.04
CA PRO A 39 -15.19 33.53 32.80
C PRO A 39 -15.59 34.49 33.97
N PRO A 40 -14.72 35.36 34.52
CA PRO A 40 -14.64 36.74 33.99
C PRO A 40 -13.27 37.49 34.14
N GLN A 41 -13.15 38.64 33.46
CA GLN A 41 -12.13 39.69 33.67
C GLN A 41 -12.77 41.07 33.43
N PRO A 42 -12.33 42.15 34.11
CA PRO A 42 -11.51 43.21 33.47
C PRO A 42 -10.43 43.75 34.46
N GLU A 43 -9.82 44.94 34.42
CA GLU A 43 -9.84 46.17 33.60
C GLU A 43 -8.39 46.78 33.51
N PRO A 44 -8.13 47.86 32.73
CA PRO A 44 -6.81 48.46 32.49
C PRO A 44 -6.71 49.88 33.13
N PRO A 45 -5.89 50.87 32.68
CA PRO A 45 -4.74 50.86 31.75
C PRO A 45 -3.47 51.57 32.28
N SER A 46 -2.41 51.59 31.46
CA SER A 46 -1.41 52.67 31.45
C SER A 46 -0.86 52.85 30.03
N GLN A 47 -0.67 54.12 29.63
CA GLN A 47 -0.39 54.52 28.25
C GLN A 47 1.07 54.92 28.06
N SER A 48 1.64 54.63 26.89
CA SER A 48 2.79 55.34 26.29
C SER A 48 2.81 55.04 24.79
N GLU A 49 2.90 56.08 23.97
CA GLU A 49 2.79 56.01 22.49
C GLU A 49 4.15 56.38 21.81
N PRO A 50 4.29 56.45 20.48
CA PRO A 50 5.39 55.77 19.78
C PRO A 50 6.57 56.70 19.44
N PRO A 51 7.59 56.13 18.76
CA PRO A 51 7.84 56.65 17.41
C PRO A 51 7.89 55.57 16.31
N SER A 52 7.76 56.02 15.07
CA SER A 52 7.86 55.25 13.82
C SER A 52 8.47 56.14 12.73
N PRO A 53 8.91 55.61 11.56
CA PRO A 53 9.32 54.24 11.26
C PRO A 53 10.79 54.18 10.77
N SER A 54 11.38 52.99 10.59
CA SER A 54 12.61 52.84 9.79
C SER A 54 12.80 51.45 9.17
N SER A 55 12.98 51.44 7.86
CA SER A 55 13.51 50.37 7.00
C SER A 55 12.93 48.94 7.13
N THR A 56 11.91 48.66 6.33
CA THR A 56 11.48 47.28 6.00
C THR A 56 12.56 46.55 5.19
N ALA A 57 13.29 45.62 5.81
CA ALA A 57 14.37 44.86 5.17
C ALA A 57 14.30 43.34 5.44
N MET A 58 13.33 42.68 4.80
CA MET A 58 13.31 41.23 4.46
C MET A 58 13.77 40.21 5.53
N ALA A 59 13.08 40.15 6.67
CA ALA A 59 13.13 38.99 7.57
C ALA A 59 12.24 37.82 7.07
N ALA A 60 12.46 37.32 5.84
CA ALA A 60 11.70 36.19 5.27
C ALA A 60 12.41 35.49 4.09
N SER A 61 13.57 34.88 4.35
CA SER A 61 14.11 33.82 3.46
C SER A 61 14.72 32.69 4.30
N ALA A 62 13.93 32.21 5.27
CA ALA A 62 14.21 30.94 5.93
C ALA A 62 14.03 29.83 4.89
N SER A 63 15.14 29.22 4.46
CA SER A 63 15.17 28.14 3.48
C SER A 63 14.20 27.03 3.85
N ALA A 64 13.07 26.95 3.14
CA ALA A 64 12.17 25.81 3.15
C ALA A 64 12.79 24.64 2.37
N SER A 65 13.96 24.18 2.81
CA SER A 65 14.58 22.95 2.37
C SER A 65 13.72 21.80 2.88
N ALA A 66 12.71 21.43 2.10
CA ALA A 66 11.82 20.30 2.38
C ALA A 66 12.67 19.08 2.73
N SER A 67 12.59 18.64 3.99
CA SER A 67 13.44 17.56 4.49
C SER A 67 13.10 16.29 3.71
N LYS A 68 14.11 15.70 3.07
CA LYS A 68 13.96 14.47 2.28
C LYS A 68 13.99 13.24 3.19
N ASP A 69 13.24 13.30 4.28
CA ASP A 69 13.16 12.23 5.25
C ASP A 69 12.54 11.01 4.57
N PRO A 70 13.20 9.84 4.55
CA PRO A 70 12.66 8.67 3.88
C PRO A 70 11.46 8.12 4.65
N PHE A 71 10.50 7.54 3.93
CA PHE A 71 9.44 6.76 4.56
C PHE A 71 10.03 5.63 5.44
N PRO A 72 9.46 5.32 6.61
CA PRO A 72 9.95 4.24 7.46
C PRO A 72 9.95 2.88 6.75
N THR A 73 11.11 2.23 6.68
CA THR A 73 11.23 0.89 6.11
C THR A 73 10.57 -0.14 7.05
N PRO A 74 9.60 -0.95 6.57
CA PRO A 74 8.98 -1.99 7.39
C PRO A 74 9.98 -3.11 7.70
N LYS A 75 9.77 -3.85 8.79
CA LYS A 75 10.51 -5.10 9.00
C LYS A 75 10.08 -6.13 7.96
N LEU A 76 11.03 -6.61 7.15
CA LEU A 76 10.77 -7.65 6.15
C LEU A 76 11.00 -9.05 6.73
N ARG A 77 10.17 -10.02 6.31
CA ARG A 77 10.31 -11.44 6.60
C ARG A 77 9.97 -12.29 5.36
N LEU A 78 10.58 -13.47 5.28
CA LEU A 78 10.25 -14.52 4.32
C LEU A 78 10.01 -15.81 5.09
N GLU A 79 8.87 -16.45 4.84
CA GLU A 79 8.48 -17.76 5.32
C GLU A 79 8.30 -18.69 4.12
N ILE A 80 8.81 -19.92 4.19
CA ILE A 80 8.64 -20.93 3.15
C ILE A 80 8.13 -22.19 3.84
N ARG A 81 6.85 -22.54 3.60
CA ARG A 81 6.18 -23.64 4.31
C ARG A 81 6.58 -25.03 3.82
N ASP A 82 7.12 -25.11 2.60
CA ASP A 82 7.72 -26.33 2.04
C ASP A 82 8.91 -25.96 1.16
N LEU A 83 10.12 -26.33 1.60
CA LEU A 83 11.37 -26.14 0.85
C LEU A 83 11.61 -27.22 -0.21
N ASN A 84 10.92 -28.36 -0.14
CA ASN A 84 11.04 -29.45 -1.13
C ASN A 84 10.16 -29.21 -2.36
N HIS A 85 9.14 -28.34 -2.25
CA HIS A 85 8.28 -27.98 -3.37
C HIS A 85 9.08 -27.25 -4.47
N ALA A 86 8.97 -27.70 -5.73
CA ALA A 86 9.73 -27.15 -6.87
C ALA A 86 9.63 -25.62 -7.00
N GLY A 87 8.48 -25.03 -6.68
CA GLY A 87 8.26 -23.59 -6.63
C GLY A 87 9.12 -22.82 -5.61
N ALA A 88 9.53 -23.45 -4.50
CA ALA A 88 10.40 -22.81 -3.51
C ALA A 88 11.83 -22.70 -4.04
N THR A 89 12.35 -23.80 -4.60
CA THR A 89 13.62 -23.83 -5.35
C THR A 89 13.59 -22.82 -6.51
N ALA A 90 12.49 -22.77 -7.25
CA ALA A 90 12.32 -21.83 -8.36
C ALA A 90 12.34 -20.35 -7.88
N PHE A 91 11.68 -20.02 -6.77
CA PHE A 91 11.72 -18.68 -6.17
C PHE A 91 13.14 -18.31 -5.72
N LEU A 92 13.77 -19.17 -4.91
CA LEU A 92 15.09 -18.94 -4.31
C LEU A 92 16.21 -18.84 -5.37
N ALA A 93 16.09 -19.58 -6.47
CA ALA A 93 17.03 -19.49 -7.60
C ALA A 93 16.83 -18.25 -8.49
N THR A 94 15.75 -17.49 -8.30
CA THR A 94 15.38 -16.36 -9.18
C THR A 94 15.83 -15.00 -8.63
N THR A 95 15.76 -14.77 -7.32
CA THR A 95 15.92 -13.41 -6.76
C THR A 95 16.30 -13.37 -5.28
N THR A 96 17.05 -12.33 -4.91
CA THR A 96 17.28 -11.94 -3.50
C THR A 96 16.03 -11.23 -2.98
N ALA A 97 15.20 -11.95 -2.23
CA ALA A 97 13.90 -11.46 -1.77
C ALA A 97 13.98 -10.14 -0.96
N SER A 98 15.04 -9.92 -0.20
CA SER A 98 15.21 -8.68 0.60
C SER A 98 15.38 -7.44 -0.29
N THR A 99 16.24 -7.49 -1.31
CA THR A 99 16.44 -6.36 -2.23
C THR A 99 15.21 -6.14 -3.11
N LEU A 100 14.61 -7.22 -3.62
CA LEU A 100 13.37 -7.14 -4.40
C LEU A 100 12.27 -6.42 -3.62
N LEU A 101 12.02 -6.80 -2.36
CA LEU A 101 10.98 -6.18 -1.54
C LEU A 101 11.34 -4.73 -1.17
N GLN A 102 12.61 -4.42 -0.92
CA GLN A 102 13.06 -3.04 -0.69
C GLN A 102 12.84 -2.14 -1.93
N ASP A 103 13.24 -2.60 -3.11
CA ASP A 103 13.06 -1.88 -4.37
C ASP A 103 11.58 -1.72 -4.74
N ALA A 104 10.77 -2.76 -4.52
CA ALA A 104 9.32 -2.71 -4.74
C ALA A 104 8.65 -1.73 -3.77
N ILE A 105 8.94 -1.77 -2.47
CA ILE A 105 8.40 -0.82 -1.47
C ILE A 105 8.81 0.61 -1.80
N ALA A 106 10.08 0.85 -2.16
CA ALA A 106 10.56 2.16 -2.56
C ALA A 106 9.82 2.68 -3.80
N ASN A 107 9.52 1.81 -4.78
CA ASN A 107 8.74 2.18 -5.96
C ASN A 107 7.26 2.43 -5.66
N VAL A 108 6.62 1.60 -4.84
CA VAL A 108 5.22 1.76 -4.39
C VAL A 108 5.05 3.12 -3.69
N LEU A 109 5.89 3.41 -2.70
CA LEU A 109 5.84 4.67 -1.96
C LEU A 109 6.10 5.88 -2.87
N ARG A 110 7.10 5.81 -3.76
CA ARG A 110 7.41 6.85 -4.77
C ARG A 110 6.35 7.00 -5.88
N LEU A 111 5.39 6.10 -5.98
CA LEU A 111 4.31 6.16 -6.99
C LEU A 111 2.94 6.53 -6.40
N LEU A 112 2.72 6.26 -5.12
CA LEU A 112 1.45 6.54 -4.42
C LEU A 112 1.52 7.77 -3.50
N TYR A 113 2.72 8.21 -3.09
CA TYR A 113 2.92 9.25 -2.08
C TYR A 113 4.02 10.26 -2.46
N SER A 114 3.94 11.47 -1.89
CA SER A 114 4.92 12.55 -2.12
C SER A 114 6.17 12.38 -1.25
N THR A 115 6.12 12.83 0.01
CA THR A 115 7.15 12.62 1.05
C THR A 115 6.50 12.63 2.44
N PRO A 116 7.10 12.02 3.48
CA PRO A 116 6.57 12.06 4.85
C PRO A 116 6.37 13.48 5.40
N SER A 117 7.14 14.46 4.89
CA SER A 117 7.15 15.84 5.36
C SER A 117 6.02 16.70 4.76
N THR A 118 5.22 16.19 3.82
CA THR A 118 4.11 16.93 3.22
C THR A 118 2.80 16.67 3.99
N PRO A 119 2.09 17.69 4.49
CA PRO A 119 0.91 17.49 5.35
C PRO A 119 -0.28 16.73 4.76
N ASP A 120 -0.35 16.59 3.42
CA ASP A 120 -1.37 15.79 2.73
C ASP A 120 -1.01 14.29 2.65
N THR A 121 0.24 13.93 2.94
CA THR A 121 0.83 12.64 2.63
C THR A 121 0.90 11.78 3.88
N THR A 122 -0.08 10.89 4.05
CA THR A 122 -0.06 9.85 5.08
C THR A 122 0.01 8.47 4.42
N ALA A 123 1.21 7.90 4.38
CA ALA A 123 1.38 6.48 4.03
C ALA A 123 0.88 5.60 5.20
N PRO A 124 0.34 4.39 4.94
CA PRO A 124 -0.10 3.49 6.00
C PRO A 124 1.04 3.11 6.95
N PRO A 125 0.77 2.96 8.26
CA PRO A 125 1.79 2.66 9.28
C PRO A 125 2.23 1.17 9.26
N THR A 126 2.44 0.60 8.08
CA THR A 126 2.84 -0.80 7.86
C THR A 126 4.15 -1.10 8.58
N ARG A 127 4.06 -1.78 9.73
CA ARG A 127 5.19 -2.08 10.63
C ARG A 127 6.05 -3.24 10.13
N SER A 128 5.46 -4.19 9.43
CA SER A 128 6.21 -5.30 8.82
C SER A 128 5.47 -5.91 7.64
N VAL A 129 6.22 -6.51 6.70
CA VAL A 129 5.68 -7.34 5.61
C VAL A 129 6.33 -8.72 5.69
N THR A 130 5.50 -9.77 5.76
CA THR A 130 5.94 -11.17 5.69
C THR A 130 5.48 -11.76 4.37
N VAL A 131 6.40 -12.18 3.51
CA VAL A 131 6.06 -13.01 2.34
C VAL A 131 6.01 -14.47 2.77
N ILE A 132 4.90 -15.15 2.50
CA ILE A 132 4.63 -16.54 2.91
C ILE A 132 4.46 -17.39 1.65
N LEU A 133 5.49 -18.17 1.31
CA LEU A 133 5.44 -19.12 0.20
C LEU A 133 4.80 -20.43 0.68
N ARG A 134 3.65 -20.79 0.10
CA ARG A 134 2.86 -21.96 0.51
C ARG A 134 2.15 -22.61 -0.66
N ALA A 135 1.77 -23.89 -0.52
CA ALA A 135 0.77 -24.49 -1.39
C ALA A 135 -0.60 -23.85 -1.12
N MET A 136 -1.25 -23.34 -2.17
CA MET A 136 -2.58 -22.73 -2.15
C MET A 136 -3.11 -22.57 -3.60
N PRO A 137 -4.44 -22.54 -3.81
CA PRO A 137 -5.02 -22.14 -5.09
C PRO A 137 -4.78 -20.64 -5.38
N GLY A 138 -4.99 -20.23 -6.63
CA GLY A 138 -4.78 -18.86 -7.07
C GLY A 138 -3.32 -18.49 -7.28
N VAL A 139 -3.06 -17.17 -7.35
CA VAL A 139 -1.72 -16.60 -7.57
C VAL A 139 -1.11 -16.18 -6.23
N ALA A 140 -1.56 -15.06 -5.69
CA ALA A 140 -1.21 -14.54 -4.37
C ALA A 140 -2.43 -13.84 -3.74
N TYR A 141 -2.29 -13.41 -2.48
CA TYR A 141 -3.17 -12.42 -1.85
C TYR A 141 -2.46 -11.73 -0.66
N THR A 142 -2.94 -10.52 -0.33
CA THR A 142 -2.46 -9.72 0.81
C THR A 142 -3.51 -9.66 1.94
N THR A 143 -3.06 -9.78 3.18
CA THR A 143 -3.88 -9.60 4.39
C THR A 143 -3.12 -8.86 5.49
N GLY A 144 -3.81 -8.44 6.55
CA GLY A 144 -3.18 -8.22 7.86
C GLY A 144 -2.97 -9.57 8.58
N SER A 145 -2.04 -9.64 9.53
CA SER A 145 -1.84 -10.82 10.38
C SER A 145 -2.72 -10.79 11.63
N ASP A 146 -2.69 -11.88 12.39
CA ASP A 146 -3.43 -12.04 13.66
C ASP A 146 -3.02 -11.03 14.76
N LEU A 147 -1.92 -10.29 14.58
CA LEU A 147 -1.50 -9.25 15.53
C LEU A 147 -2.32 -7.96 15.37
N ASP A 148 -2.33 -7.42 14.15
CA ASP A 148 -3.05 -6.20 13.77
C ASP A 148 -2.96 -5.98 12.25
N ALA A 149 -3.71 -4.98 11.75
CA ALA A 149 -3.75 -4.64 10.33
C ALA A 149 -2.47 -3.97 9.79
N ASP A 150 -1.48 -3.62 10.61
CA ASP A 150 -0.23 -2.97 10.18
C ASP A 150 0.90 -4.00 9.94
N HIS A 151 0.77 -5.19 10.51
CA HIS A 151 1.56 -6.35 10.13
C HIS A 151 0.92 -6.99 8.90
N LYS A 152 1.57 -6.88 7.74
CA LYS A 152 1.06 -7.42 6.47
C LYS A 152 1.62 -8.80 6.19
N GLU A 153 0.79 -9.64 5.58
CA GLU A 153 1.19 -10.94 5.02
C GLU A 153 0.84 -10.99 3.54
N ILE A 154 1.79 -11.43 2.72
CA ILE A 154 1.60 -11.72 1.30
C ILE A 154 1.74 -13.22 1.12
N HIS A 155 0.63 -13.93 0.93
CA HIS A 155 0.61 -15.38 0.70
C HIS A 155 0.76 -15.62 -0.80
N PHE A 156 1.83 -16.31 -1.24
CA PHE A 156 2.14 -16.53 -2.66
C PHE A 156 2.18 -18.03 -2.96
N SER A 157 1.44 -18.47 -3.98
CA SER A 157 1.30 -19.88 -4.34
C SER A 157 2.60 -20.46 -4.90
N LEU A 158 3.18 -21.40 -4.14
CA LEU A 158 4.29 -22.25 -4.59
C LEU A 158 3.94 -23.03 -5.86
N SER A 159 2.67 -23.41 -6.03
CA SER A 159 2.19 -24.13 -7.22
C SER A 159 2.11 -23.23 -8.45
N TYR A 160 1.71 -21.96 -8.28
CA TYR A 160 1.81 -20.96 -9.35
C TYR A 160 3.27 -20.70 -9.74
N ILE A 161 4.16 -20.44 -8.75
CA ILE A 161 5.59 -20.16 -8.99
C ILE A 161 6.27 -21.30 -9.76
N ALA A 162 5.95 -22.56 -9.44
CA ALA A 162 6.47 -23.73 -10.14
C ALA A 162 6.06 -23.78 -11.63
N GLY A 163 4.89 -23.23 -11.98
CA GLY A 163 4.38 -23.16 -13.34
C GLY A 163 4.94 -22.02 -14.20
N ILE A 164 5.65 -21.04 -13.62
CA ILE A 164 6.14 -19.89 -14.38
C ILE A 164 7.34 -20.31 -15.28
N PRO A 165 7.29 -20.05 -16.60
CA PRO A 165 8.42 -20.25 -17.51
C PRO A 165 9.70 -19.54 -17.04
N ALA A 166 10.85 -20.19 -17.22
CA ALA A 166 12.11 -19.75 -16.59
C ALA A 166 12.60 -18.37 -17.11
N ASP A 167 12.32 -18.05 -18.37
CA ASP A 167 12.58 -16.78 -19.04
C ASP A 167 11.75 -15.62 -18.46
N ARG A 168 10.50 -15.88 -18.06
CA ARG A 168 9.58 -14.89 -17.47
C ARG A 168 9.63 -14.83 -15.95
N ARG A 169 10.22 -15.82 -15.28
CA ARG A 169 10.09 -16.04 -13.83
C ARG A 169 10.47 -14.83 -12.97
N THR A 170 11.58 -14.16 -13.28
CA THR A 170 12.02 -12.96 -12.53
C THR A 170 11.03 -11.81 -12.66
N ALA A 171 10.51 -11.57 -13.87
CA ALA A 171 9.54 -10.50 -14.12
C ALA A 171 8.21 -10.78 -13.43
N GLU A 172 7.68 -12.00 -13.52
CA GLU A 172 6.39 -12.35 -12.91
C GLU A 172 6.44 -12.37 -11.38
N ILE A 173 7.47 -12.99 -10.77
CA ILE A 173 7.64 -12.99 -9.30
C ILE A 173 7.75 -11.57 -8.76
N THR A 174 8.51 -10.70 -9.45
CA THR A 174 8.65 -9.29 -9.05
C THR A 174 7.34 -8.52 -9.28
N GLY A 175 6.62 -8.81 -10.37
CA GLY A 175 5.34 -8.20 -10.70
C GLY A 175 4.24 -8.52 -9.69
N VAL A 176 4.05 -9.79 -9.34
CA VAL A 176 3.09 -10.22 -8.30
C VAL A 176 3.45 -9.62 -6.95
N LEU A 177 4.71 -9.73 -6.49
CA LEU A 177 5.10 -9.14 -5.21
C LEU A 177 4.95 -7.62 -5.18
N THR A 178 5.12 -6.93 -6.31
CA THR A 178 4.86 -5.48 -6.42
C THR A 178 3.36 -5.16 -6.33
N HIS A 179 2.50 -5.96 -6.97
CA HIS A 179 1.03 -5.83 -6.90
C HIS A 179 0.54 -5.99 -5.45
N GLU A 180 0.95 -7.05 -4.79
CA GLU A 180 0.59 -7.35 -3.39
C GLU A 180 1.13 -6.28 -2.42
N LEU A 181 2.33 -5.76 -2.66
CA LEU A 181 2.85 -4.61 -1.90
C LEU A 181 2.02 -3.33 -2.09
N VAL A 182 1.30 -3.13 -3.20
CA VAL A 182 0.37 -2.00 -3.31
C VAL A 182 -0.81 -2.17 -2.36
N HIS A 183 -1.37 -3.36 -2.21
CA HIS A 183 -2.41 -3.63 -1.21
C HIS A 183 -1.93 -3.42 0.23
N CYS A 184 -0.64 -3.62 0.51
CA CYS A 184 -0.01 -3.25 1.79
C CYS A 184 -0.03 -1.72 2.05
N TYR A 185 -0.03 -0.88 1.00
CA TYR A 185 0.24 0.56 1.10
C TYR A 185 -0.84 1.50 0.57
N GLN A 186 -1.90 1.05 -0.12
CA GLN A 186 -2.92 1.95 -0.71
C GLN A 186 -4.14 2.26 0.20
N TRP A 187 -4.19 1.73 1.42
CA TRP A 187 -5.25 1.93 2.44
C TRP A 187 -6.70 1.54 2.05
N ASN A 188 -6.98 1.17 0.80
CA ASN A 188 -8.29 0.70 0.27
C ASN A 188 -9.49 1.60 0.66
N ALA A 189 -9.26 2.91 0.82
CA ALA A 189 -10.20 3.88 1.42
C ALA A 189 -10.89 3.37 2.71
N ARG A 190 -10.13 2.72 3.61
CA ARG A 190 -10.63 2.08 4.84
C ARG A 190 -11.67 0.97 4.62
N GLY A 191 -11.79 0.45 3.40
CA GLY A 191 -12.72 -0.61 3.00
C GLY A 191 -13.90 -0.14 2.14
N THR A 192 -14.00 1.15 1.79
CA THR A 192 -15.07 1.66 0.91
C THR A 192 -14.69 1.77 -0.57
N CYS A 193 -13.41 1.52 -0.92
CA CYS A 193 -12.95 1.59 -2.31
C CYS A 193 -13.48 0.40 -3.13
N PRO A 194 -14.03 0.60 -4.34
CA PRO A 194 -14.44 -0.50 -5.21
C PRO A 194 -13.27 -1.42 -5.61
N GLY A 195 -13.50 -2.74 -5.58
CA GLY A 195 -12.46 -3.74 -5.88
C GLY A 195 -11.72 -3.52 -7.21
N GLY A 196 -12.44 -3.18 -8.29
CA GLY A 196 -11.80 -2.88 -9.58
C GLY A 196 -10.85 -1.69 -9.58
N LEU A 197 -11.00 -0.74 -8.64
CA LEU A 197 -10.05 0.36 -8.44
C LEU A 197 -8.89 -0.05 -7.53
N ILE A 198 -9.14 -0.89 -6.52
CA ILE A 198 -8.12 -1.51 -5.66
C ILE A 198 -7.12 -2.32 -6.50
N GLU A 199 -7.59 -3.11 -7.47
CA GLU A 199 -6.73 -3.86 -8.39
C GLU A 199 -6.09 -2.96 -9.45
N GLY A 200 -6.86 -2.05 -10.06
CA GLY A 200 -6.36 -1.18 -11.13
C GLY A 200 -5.22 -0.26 -10.72
N VAL A 201 -5.14 0.16 -9.44
CA VAL A 201 -4.00 0.91 -8.89
C VAL A 201 -2.77 0.00 -8.73
N ALA A 202 -2.95 -1.25 -8.31
CA ALA A 202 -1.86 -2.22 -8.18
C ALA A 202 -1.28 -2.63 -9.54
N ASP A 203 -2.13 -2.90 -10.54
CA ASP A 203 -1.73 -3.11 -11.94
C ASP A 203 -1.01 -1.88 -12.52
N TRP A 204 -1.50 -0.68 -12.24
CA TRP A 204 -0.84 0.56 -12.69
C TRP A 204 0.57 0.68 -12.12
N VAL A 205 0.79 0.41 -10.83
CA VAL A 205 2.14 0.40 -10.24
C VAL A 205 3.01 -0.69 -10.89
N ARG A 206 2.48 -1.92 -11.04
CA ARG A 206 3.18 -3.03 -11.72
C ARG A 206 3.64 -2.63 -13.13
N LEU A 207 2.78 -1.95 -13.89
CA LEU A 207 3.09 -1.41 -15.22
C LEU A 207 4.10 -0.25 -15.17
N ARG A 208 4.00 0.68 -14.21
CA ARG A 208 4.96 1.78 -14.03
C ARG A 208 6.35 1.30 -13.61
N CYS A 209 6.46 0.13 -12.98
CA CYS A 209 7.70 -0.59 -12.71
C CYS A 209 8.21 -1.43 -13.91
N ARG A 210 7.49 -1.47 -15.04
CA ARG A 210 7.76 -2.30 -16.24
C ARG A 210 7.66 -3.81 -15.99
N LEU A 211 6.81 -4.24 -15.06
CA LEU A 211 6.63 -5.65 -14.63
C LEU A 211 5.36 -6.31 -15.18
N GLY A 212 4.63 -5.65 -16.08
CA GLY A 212 3.51 -6.24 -16.80
C GLY A 212 3.95 -6.83 -18.15
N GLN A 213 4.14 -8.15 -18.19
CA GLN A 213 4.39 -8.99 -19.37
C GLN A 213 3.82 -10.38 -19.08
#